data_AF-A0A8T7GF30-F1
#
_entry.id   AF-A0A8T7GF30-F1
#
_cell.length_a   1.000
_cell.length_b   1.000
_cell.length_c   1.000
_cell.angle_alpha   90.00
_cell.angle_beta   90.00
_cell.angle_gamma   90.00
#
_symmetry.space_group_name_H-M   'P 1'
#
loop_
_entity.id
_entity.type
_entity.pdbx_description
1 polymer ?
#
loop_
_entity_poly.entity_id
_entity_poly.type
_entity_poly.pdbx_seq_one_letter_code
_entity_poly.pdbx_strand_id
1 'polypeptide(L)'
;MLPSKDRTEGHEGREGISILSKILAGPLSLIGEIYRERMRIRAEAKAQERQIQAALAERKIELIKQGLTADMNWEMEFARQASSSWKDEYTLIVVSIPAIMAFVPGWSRYAKAGLDALSAMPYWYQLLLLSIFFATYGIRYWRRGQTDT
;
A
#
# COMPACT_ATOMS: atom_id res chain seq x y z
N MET A 1 31.30 -94.88 45.59
CA MET A 1 31.91 -94.95 44.24
C MET A 1 31.08 -94.09 43.29
N LEU A 2 31.60 -92.91 42.91
CA LEU A 2 31.39 -92.16 41.64
C LEU A 2 29.94 -91.64 41.30
N PRO A 3 29.76 -90.68 40.34
CA PRO A 3 29.93 -89.22 40.53
C PRO A 3 28.88 -88.33 39.76
N SER A 4 29.13 -87.00 39.82
CA SER A 4 28.54 -85.80 39.17
C SER A 4 27.67 -85.85 37.89
N LYS A 5 26.69 -84.93 37.75
CA LYS A 5 26.54 -84.01 36.59
C LYS A 5 25.53 -82.87 36.85
N ASP A 6 25.70 -81.77 36.11
CA ASP A 6 24.80 -80.64 35.83
C ASP A 6 24.75 -79.43 36.79
N ARG A 7 25.63 -78.46 36.51
CA ARG A 7 25.46 -77.06 36.95
C ARG A 7 26.14 -76.03 36.03
N THR A 8 26.03 -76.16 34.69
CA THR A 8 26.67 -75.21 33.74
C THR A 8 25.79 -74.67 32.61
N GLU A 9 24.50 -75.03 32.46
CA GLU A 9 23.73 -74.66 31.25
C GLU A 9 22.96 -73.31 31.30
N GLY A 10 23.10 -72.50 32.36
CA GLY A 10 22.23 -71.34 32.58
C GLY A 10 22.67 -69.98 31.99
N HIS A 11 23.94 -69.81 31.60
CA HIS A 11 24.50 -68.49 31.24
C HIS A 11 24.67 -68.24 29.73
N GLU A 12 24.95 -69.26 28.91
CA GLU A 12 25.15 -69.11 27.45
C GLU A 12 23.85 -68.77 26.70
N GLY A 13 22.71 -69.32 27.13
CA GLY A 13 21.42 -69.11 26.47
C GLY A 13 20.88 -67.68 26.55
N ARG A 14 21.29 -66.89 27.55
CA ARG A 14 20.87 -65.48 27.71
C ARG A 14 21.68 -64.53 26.83
N GLU A 15 22.96 -64.80 26.60
CA GLU A 15 23.80 -63.98 25.73
C GLU A 15 23.48 -64.21 24.25
N GLY A 16 23.21 -65.46 23.85
CA GLY A 16 22.82 -65.78 22.47
C GLY A 16 21.54 -65.08 22.01
N ILE A 17 20.52 -65.00 22.88
CA ILE A 17 19.25 -64.30 22.58
C ILE A 17 19.48 -62.78 22.48
N SER A 18 20.36 -62.22 23.32
CA SER A 18 20.75 -60.80 23.29
C SER A 18 21.46 -60.43 21.97
N ILE A 19 22.41 -61.26 21.51
CA ILE A 19 23.17 -61.01 20.28
C ILE A 19 22.27 -61.14 19.06
N LEU A 20 21.41 -62.17 19.01
CA LEU A 20 20.41 -62.34 17.95
C LEU A 20 19.41 -61.18 17.90
N SER A 21 18.96 -60.69 19.06
CA SER A 21 18.06 -59.53 19.14
C SER A 21 18.71 -58.23 18.62
N LYS A 22 20.00 -58.02 18.89
CA LYS A 22 20.74 -56.83 18.44
C LYS A 22 21.00 -56.81 16.93
N ILE A 23 21.32 -57.98 16.34
CA ILE A 23 21.52 -58.11 14.90
C ILE A 23 20.20 -57.90 14.13
N LEU A 24 19.09 -58.37 14.70
CA LEU A 24 17.76 -58.20 14.09
C LEU A 24 17.16 -56.80 14.31
N ALA A 25 17.52 -56.12 15.41
CA ALA A 25 17.04 -54.77 15.71
C ALA A 25 17.65 -53.69 14.82
N GLY A 26 18.91 -53.83 14.41
CA GLY A 26 19.62 -52.86 13.55
C GLY A 26 18.95 -52.54 12.19
N PRO A 27 18.44 -53.52 11.42
CA PRO A 27 17.73 -53.23 10.17
C PRO A 27 16.34 -52.59 10.38
N LEU A 28 15.67 -52.88 11.50
CA LEU A 28 14.35 -52.30 11.81
C LEU A 28 14.46 -50.83 12.25
N SER A 29 15.53 -50.45 12.96
CA SER A 29 15.76 -49.04 13.34
C SER A 29 15.99 -48.15 12.13
N LEU A 30 16.73 -48.62 11.12
CA LEU A 30 16.98 -47.89 9.86
C LEU A 30 15.69 -47.63 9.05
N ILE A 31 14.79 -48.61 8.97
CA ILE A 31 13.50 -48.45 8.28
C ILE A 31 12.61 -47.43 9.01
N GLY A 32 12.60 -47.48 10.34
CA GLY A 32 11.89 -46.51 11.17
C GLY A 32 12.46 -45.09 11.08
N GLU A 33 13.77 -44.94 10.88
CA GLU A 33 14.43 -43.65 10.67
C GLU A 33 14.11 -43.07 9.29
N ILE A 34 14.17 -43.87 8.22
CA ILE A 34 13.81 -43.42 6.86
C ILE A 34 12.34 -42.96 6.79
N TYR A 35 11.44 -43.67 7.47
CA TYR A 35 10.02 -43.30 7.54
C TYR A 35 9.81 -41.98 8.32
N ARG A 36 10.47 -41.83 9.47
CA ARG A 36 10.42 -40.59 10.28
C ARG A 36 11.01 -39.41 9.52
N GLU A 37 12.09 -39.61 8.78
CA GLU A 37 12.73 -38.58 7.97
C GLU A 37 11.83 -38.12 6.81
N ARG A 38 11.19 -39.05 6.10
CA ARG A 38 10.19 -38.71 5.06
C ARG A 38 9.01 -37.91 5.63
N MET A 39 8.58 -38.21 6.86
CA MET A 39 7.51 -37.47 7.51
C MET A 39 7.93 -36.06 7.90
N ARG A 40 9.19 -35.86 8.35
CA ARG A 40 9.76 -34.53 8.63
C ARG A 40 9.87 -33.69 7.38
N ILE A 41 10.45 -34.23 6.30
CA ILE A 41 10.57 -33.53 5.00
C ILE A 41 9.20 -33.09 4.49
N ARG A 42 8.16 -33.94 4.63
CA ARG A 42 6.78 -33.59 4.25
C ARG A 42 6.15 -32.55 5.17
N ALA A 43 6.45 -32.57 6.47
CA ALA A 43 5.96 -31.59 7.42
C ALA A 43 6.61 -30.22 7.18
N GLU A 44 7.92 -30.19 6.92
CA GLU A 44 8.69 -29.01 6.55
C GLU A 44 8.24 -28.44 5.20
N ALA A 45 8.04 -29.28 4.18
CA ALA A 45 7.50 -28.86 2.89
C ALA A 45 6.10 -28.24 3.05
N LYS A 46 5.20 -28.85 3.83
CA LYS A 46 3.89 -28.27 4.13
C LYS A 46 3.99 -26.98 4.95
N ALA A 47 4.98 -26.85 5.84
CA ALA A 47 5.21 -25.62 6.59
C ALA A 47 5.70 -24.49 5.66
N GLN A 48 6.61 -24.78 4.73
CA GLN A 48 7.06 -23.84 3.70
C GLN A 48 5.92 -23.44 2.77
N GLU A 49 5.11 -24.38 2.30
CA GLU A 49 3.91 -24.08 1.50
C GLU A 49 2.97 -23.13 2.23
N ARG A 50 2.71 -23.35 3.54
CA ARG A 50 1.89 -22.45 4.36
C ARG A 50 2.51 -21.06 4.49
N GLN A 51 3.83 -20.97 4.67
CA GLN A 51 4.53 -19.69 4.75
C GLN A 51 4.45 -18.93 3.44
N ILE A 52 4.63 -19.60 2.30
CA ILE A 52 4.48 -19.00 0.97
C ILE A 52 3.04 -18.52 0.76
N GLN A 53 2.05 -19.34 1.09
CA GLN A 53 0.63 -18.96 0.96
C GLN A 53 0.26 -17.80 1.89
N ALA A 54 0.76 -17.78 3.12
CA ALA A 54 0.58 -16.66 4.05
C ALA A 54 1.21 -15.38 3.50
N ALA A 55 2.45 -15.44 3.00
CA ALA A 55 3.13 -14.29 2.39
C ALA A 55 2.39 -13.78 1.14
N LEU A 56 1.86 -14.67 0.30
CA LEU A 56 1.04 -14.29 -0.86
C LEU A 56 -0.29 -13.65 -0.45
N ALA A 57 -0.93 -14.15 0.60
CA ALA A 57 -2.16 -13.56 1.14
C ALA A 57 -1.89 -12.17 1.73
N GLU A 58 -0.82 -11.99 2.49
CA GLU A 58 -0.38 -10.69 3.02
C GLU A 58 -0.08 -9.71 1.90
N ARG A 59 0.64 -10.11 0.86
CA ARG A 59 0.90 -9.27 -0.32
C ARG A 59 -0.38 -8.86 -1.04
N LYS A 60 -1.34 -9.76 -1.20
CA LYS A 60 -2.65 -9.43 -1.79
C LYS A 60 -3.40 -8.41 -0.93
N ILE A 61 -3.42 -8.58 0.39
CA ILE A 61 -4.03 -7.63 1.32
C ILE A 61 -3.35 -6.26 1.23
N GLU A 62 -2.01 -6.24 1.15
CA GLU A 62 -1.23 -5.02 1.00
C GLU A 62 -1.56 -4.28 -0.30
N LEU A 63 -1.61 -4.99 -1.44
CA LEU A 63 -2.01 -4.41 -2.73
C LEU A 63 -3.44 -3.86 -2.71
N ILE A 64 -4.38 -4.59 -2.10
CA ILE A 64 -5.76 -4.13 -1.95
C ILE A 64 -5.83 -2.88 -1.08
N LYS A 65 -5.10 -2.85 0.04
CA LYS A 65 -4.99 -1.66 0.91
C LYS A 65 -4.39 -0.48 0.16
N GLN A 66 -3.31 -0.70 -0.59
CA GLN A 66 -2.67 0.34 -1.40
C GLN A 66 -3.64 0.91 -2.45
N GLY A 67 -4.38 0.05 -3.15
CA GLY A 67 -5.41 0.46 -4.10
C GLY A 67 -6.51 1.29 -3.43
N LEU A 68 -7.08 0.81 -2.33
CA LEU A 68 -8.08 1.53 -1.54
C LEU A 68 -7.57 2.88 -1.04
N THR A 69 -6.32 2.96 -0.57
CA THR A 69 -5.74 4.23 -0.12
C THR A 69 -5.46 5.17 -1.29
N ALA A 70 -5.06 4.65 -2.45
CA ALA A 70 -4.85 5.45 -3.65
C ALA A 70 -6.18 6.03 -4.15
N ASP A 71 -7.23 5.21 -4.20
CA ASP A 71 -8.58 5.63 -4.59
C ASP A 71 -9.14 6.66 -3.60
N MET A 72 -9.01 6.42 -2.29
CA MET A 72 -9.46 7.36 -1.26
C MET A 72 -8.68 8.68 -1.29
N ASN A 73 -7.36 8.63 -1.52
CA ASN A 73 -6.55 9.84 -1.68
C ASN A 73 -6.92 10.58 -2.97
N TRP A 74 -7.20 9.86 -4.06
CA TRP A 74 -7.65 10.44 -5.32
C TRP A 74 -9.00 11.13 -5.16
N GLU A 75 -9.97 10.47 -4.54
CA GLU A 75 -11.28 11.06 -4.24
C GLU A 75 -11.16 12.28 -3.32
N MET A 76 -10.30 12.23 -2.30
CA MET A 76 -10.09 13.35 -1.39
C MET A 76 -9.43 14.54 -2.09
N GLU A 77 -8.42 14.30 -2.94
CA GLU A 77 -7.75 15.34 -3.72
C GLU A 77 -8.69 15.94 -4.76
N PHE A 78 -9.49 15.10 -5.43
CA PHE A 78 -10.52 15.54 -6.36
C PHE A 78 -11.60 16.38 -5.66
N ALA A 79 -12.10 15.95 -4.51
CA ALA A 79 -13.07 16.70 -3.72
C ALA A 79 -12.49 18.04 -3.22
N ARG A 80 -11.20 18.08 -2.86
CA ARG A 80 -10.49 19.32 -2.50
C ARG A 80 -10.35 20.27 -3.68
N GLN A 81 -9.97 19.79 -4.86
CA GLN A 81 -9.92 20.61 -6.06
C GLN A 81 -11.31 21.13 -6.44
N ALA A 82 -12.31 20.25 -6.48
CA ALA A 82 -13.67 20.59 -6.84
C ALA A 82 -14.28 21.64 -5.89
N SER A 83 -14.08 21.51 -4.57
CA SER A 83 -14.59 22.49 -3.59
C SER A 83 -13.92 23.87 -3.69
N SER A 84 -12.68 23.93 -4.18
CA SER A 84 -11.94 25.19 -4.33
C SER A 84 -12.25 25.96 -5.62
N SER A 85 -12.93 25.34 -6.59
CA SER A 85 -12.92 25.78 -7.99
C SER A 85 -13.95 26.86 -8.35
N TRP A 86 -15.06 26.98 -7.61
CA TRP A 86 -16.17 27.86 -8.07
C TRP A 86 -15.82 29.35 -8.06
N LYS A 87 -15.04 29.84 -7.08
CA LYS A 87 -14.64 31.25 -6.99
C LYS A 87 -13.66 31.63 -8.11
N ASP A 88 -12.76 30.71 -8.42
CA ASP A 88 -11.75 30.88 -9.46
C ASP A 88 -12.42 30.85 -10.85
N GLU A 89 -13.35 29.91 -11.07
CA GLU A 89 -14.18 29.83 -12.28
C GLU A 89 -15.03 31.09 -12.46
N TYR A 90 -15.71 31.57 -11.40
CA TYR A 90 -16.49 32.80 -11.47
C TYR A 90 -15.62 34.00 -11.87
N THR A 91 -14.43 34.12 -11.29
CA THR A 91 -13.53 35.22 -11.63
C THR A 91 -13.00 35.11 -13.06
N LEU A 92 -12.67 33.89 -13.52
CA LEU A 92 -12.28 33.64 -14.90
C LEU A 92 -13.40 34.06 -15.86
N ILE A 93 -14.66 33.74 -15.55
CA ILE A 93 -15.82 34.16 -16.34
C ILE A 93 -15.93 35.69 -16.37
N VAL A 94 -15.91 36.35 -15.21
CA VAL A 94 -16.05 37.82 -15.12
C VAL A 94 -14.93 38.56 -15.86
N VAL A 95 -13.69 38.07 -15.80
CA VAL A 95 -12.54 38.68 -16.48
C VAL A 95 -12.52 38.36 -17.98
N SER A 96 -12.93 37.14 -18.38
CA SER A 96 -12.92 36.72 -19.79
C SER A 96 -14.05 37.33 -20.60
N ILE A 97 -15.22 37.63 -20.02
CA ILE A 97 -16.36 38.21 -20.74
C ILE A 97 -15.97 39.51 -21.47
N PRO A 98 -15.40 40.55 -20.82
CA PRO A 98 -14.94 41.76 -21.51
C PRO A 98 -13.88 41.49 -22.58
N ALA A 99 -12.98 40.53 -22.34
CA ALA A 99 -11.94 40.15 -23.29
C ALA A 99 -12.54 39.53 -24.56
N ILE A 100 -13.51 38.62 -24.43
CA ILE A 100 -14.22 38.00 -25.55
C ILE A 100 -15.05 39.05 -26.30
N MET A 101 -15.73 39.94 -25.58
CA MET A 101 -16.51 41.03 -26.19
C MET A 101 -15.69 42.00 -27.04
N ALA A 102 -14.37 42.11 -26.80
CA ALA A 102 -13.48 42.93 -27.62
C ALA A 102 -13.25 42.35 -29.02
N PHE A 103 -13.38 41.02 -29.20
CA PHE A 103 -13.19 40.36 -30.49
C PHE A 103 -14.48 40.25 -31.32
N VAL A 104 -15.65 40.43 -30.70
CA VAL A 104 -16.95 40.37 -31.39
C VAL A 104 -17.34 41.75 -31.93
N PRO A 105 -17.48 41.93 -33.27
CA PRO A 105 -17.88 43.19 -33.85
C PRO A 105 -19.24 43.68 -33.31
N GLY A 106 -19.31 44.95 -32.90
CA GLY A 106 -20.53 45.58 -32.37
C GLY A 106 -20.76 45.39 -30.86
N TRP A 107 -20.02 44.50 -30.19
CA TRP A 107 -20.13 44.29 -28.74
C TRP A 107 -19.09 45.07 -27.93
N SER A 108 -18.02 45.53 -28.58
CA SER A 108 -16.96 46.34 -27.98
C SER A 108 -17.46 47.60 -27.26
N ARG A 109 -18.60 48.18 -27.68
CA ARG A 109 -19.25 49.32 -27.01
C ARG A 109 -19.65 49.02 -25.56
N TYR A 110 -20.08 47.80 -25.27
CA TYR A 110 -20.49 47.39 -23.93
C TYR A 110 -19.28 47.15 -23.03
N ALA A 111 -18.24 46.52 -23.57
CA ALA A 111 -16.96 46.37 -22.87
C ALA A 111 -16.36 47.74 -22.52
N LYS A 112 -16.34 48.67 -23.48
CA LYS A 112 -15.83 50.03 -23.26
C LYS A 112 -16.66 50.79 -22.21
N ALA A 113 -17.99 50.76 -22.31
CA ALA A 113 -18.86 51.42 -21.35
C ALA A 113 -18.67 50.88 -19.91
N GLY A 114 -18.45 49.57 -19.77
CA GLY A 114 -18.14 48.95 -18.49
C GLY A 114 -16.80 49.43 -17.90
N LEU A 115 -15.75 49.49 -18.72
CA LEU A 115 -14.44 50.01 -18.31
C LEU A 115 -14.50 51.51 -17.96
N ASP A 116 -15.24 52.31 -18.74
CA ASP A 116 -15.44 53.73 -18.48
C ASP A 116 -16.14 53.91 -17.11
N ALA A 117 -17.16 53.11 -16.80
CA ALA A 117 -17.83 53.12 -15.50
C ALA A 117 -16.91 52.72 -14.34
N LEU A 118 -16.04 51.72 -14.54
CA LEU A 118 -15.01 51.33 -13.56
C LEU A 118 -14.01 52.47 -13.33
N SER A 119 -13.59 53.16 -14.39
CA SER A 119 -12.66 54.29 -14.30
C SER A 119 -13.26 55.50 -13.57
N ALA A 120 -14.58 55.69 -13.65
CA ALA A 120 -15.31 56.75 -12.97
C ALA A 120 -15.50 56.50 -11.46
N MET A 121 -15.18 55.29 -10.97
CA MET A 121 -15.28 54.99 -9.54
C MET A 121 -14.27 55.80 -8.72
N PRO A 122 -14.60 56.16 -7.45
CA PRO A 122 -13.65 56.82 -6.56
C PRO A 122 -12.36 56.02 -6.36
N TYR A 123 -11.22 56.70 -6.29
CA TYR A 123 -9.90 56.06 -6.22
C TYR A 123 -9.74 55.10 -5.03
N TRP A 124 -10.29 55.45 -3.86
CA TRP A 124 -10.25 54.59 -2.68
C TRP A 124 -10.96 53.24 -2.89
N TYR A 125 -12.02 53.22 -3.71
CA TYR A 125 -12.80 52.01 -4.00
C TYR A 125 -12.08 51.13 -5.02
N GLN A 126 -11.46 51.74 -6.04
CA GLN A 126 -10.62 51.03 -7.00
C GLN A 126 -9.44 50.32 -6.30
N LEU A 127 -8.78 51.00 -5.35
CA LEU A 127 -7.72 50.41 -4.55
C LEU A 127 -8.20 49.27 -3.66
N LEU A 128 -9.39 49.39 -3.06
CA LEU A 128 -9.99 48.33 -2.26
C LEU A 128 -10.26 47.07 -3.11
N LEU A 129 -10.86 47.23 -4.29
CA LEU A 129 -11.11 46.12 -5.23
C LEU A 129 -9.81 45.46 -5.67
N LEU A 130 -8.80 46.26 -6.02
CA LEU A 130 -7.48 45.77 -6.42
C LEU A 130 -6.80 44.99 -5.29
N SER A 131 -6.88 45.50 -4.05
CA SER A 131 -6.33 44.83 -2.86
C SER A 131 -6.99 43.47 -2.58
N ILE A 132 -8.32 43.37 -2.69
CA ILE A 132 -9.05 42.10 -2.53
C ILE A 132 -8.65 41.10 -3.62
N PHE A 133 -8.48 41.58 -4.85
CA PHE A 133 -8.03 40.75 -5.97
C PHE A 133 -6.61 40.22 -5.72
N PHE A 134 -5.67 41.08 -5.31
CA PHE A 134 -4.32 40.66 -4.92
C PHE A 134 -4.30 39.73 -3.71
N ALA A 135 -5.14 39.94 -2.70
CA ALA A 135 -5.23 39.04 -1.56
C ALA A 135 -5.73 37.64 -1.97
N THR A 136 -6.66 37.59 -2.94
CA THR A 136 -7.21 36.33 -3.46
C THR A 136 -6.21 35.57 -4.34
N TYR A 137 -5.55 36.26 -5.28
CA TYR A 137 -4.70 35.62 -6.30
C TYR A 137 -3.20 35.69 -6.00
N GLY A 138 -2.74 36.77 -5.36
CA GLY A 138 -1.32 37.01 -5.05
C GLY A 138 -0.76 36.04 -4.01
N ILE A 139 -1.51 35.74 -2.94
CA ILE A 139 -1.07 34.79 -1.90
C ILE A 139 -0.96 33.36 -2.46
N ARG A 140 -1.83 33.00 -3.41
CA ARG A 140 -1.84 31.67 -4.06
C ARG A 140 -0.68 31.48 -5.04
N TYR A 141 -0.16 32.55 -5.63
CA TYR A 141 1.07 32.51 -6.43
C TYR A 141 2.30 32.35 -5.54
N TRP A 142 2.41 33.15 -4.48
CA TRP A 142 3.54 33.07 -3.53
C TRP A 142 3.65 31.72 -2.81
N ARG A 143 2.52 31.13 -2.37
CA ARG A 143 2.51 29.84 -1.68
C ARG A 143 3.02 28.69 -2.55
N ARG A 144 2.68 28.67 -3.84
CA ARG A 144 3.10 27.60 -4.77
C ARG A 144 4.61 27.58 -5.00
N GLY A 145 5.28 28.71 -4.84
CA GLY A 145 6.74 28.79 -4.97
C GLY A 145 7.54 28.21 -3.79
N GLN A 146 6.91 27.91 -2.65
CA GLN A 146 7.60 27.34 -1.47
C GLN A 146 7.48 25.81 -1.36
N THR A 147 6.61 25.19 -2.15
CA THR A 147 6.39 23.74 -2.13
C THR A 147 7.32 22.94 -3.05
N ASP A 148 8.14 23.62 -3.86
CA ASP A 148 9.08 23.00 -4.82
C ASP A 148 10.55 23.07 -4.36
N THR A 149 10.80 23.29 -3.06
CA THR A 149 12.11 23.16 -2.39
C THR A 149 12.00 22.27 -1.17
#